data_AF-X1N243-F1
#
_entry.id   AF-X1N243-F1
#
_cell.length_a   1.000
_cell.length_b   1.000
_cell.length_c   1.000
_cell.angle_alpha   90.00
_cell.angle_beta   90.00
_cell.angle_gamma   90.00
#
_symmetry.space_group_name_H-M   'P 1'
#
loop_
_entity.id
_entity.type
_entity.pdbx_description
1 polymer ?
#
loop_
_entity_poly.entity_id
_entity_poly.type
_entity_poly.pdbx_seq_one_letter_code
_entity_poly.pdbx_strand_id
1 'polypeptide(L)'
;LCTILRDGKKSPSPNAGIPEAAFAGALGIQLGGVNYYQGKKVSKPILGVEAKQREEEHIIEAIHLMWVISSITFLGEILILWYLSGLF
;
A
#
# COMPACT_ATOMS: atom_id res chain seq x y z
N LEU A 1 -4.27 7.78 -6.21
CA LEU A 1 -5.65 7.96 -5.71
C LEU A 1 -6.70 7.16 -6.50
N CYS A 2 -6.68 7.18 -7.84
CA CYS A 2 -7.66 6.47 -8.69
C CYS A 2 -7.80 4.97 -8.33
N THR A 3 -6.68 4.27 -8.15
CA THR A 3 -6.66 2.84 -7.75
C THR A 3 -7.34 2.59 -6.40
N ILE A 4 -7.15 3.46 -5.41
CA ILE A 4 -7.77 3.32 -4.08
C ILE A 4 -9.30 3.42 -4.17
N LEU A 5 -9.80 4.43 -4.87
CA LEU A 5 -11.24 4.66 -5.00
C LEU A 5 -11.92 3.53 -5.77
N ARG A 6 -11.26 3.04 -6.83
CA ARG A 6 -11.76 1.96 -7.69
C ARG A 6 -11.67 0.58 -7.02
N ASP A 7 -10.55 0.27 -6.38
CA ASP A 7 -10.20 -1.08 -5.98
C ASP A 7 -10.22 -1.31 -4.46
N GLY A 8 -10.18 -0.25 -3.65
CA GLY A 8 -10.04 -0.33 -2.20
C GLY A 8 -11.20 -1.04 -1.48
N LYS A 9 -12.36 -1.13 -2.12
CA LYS A 9 -13.54 -1.85 -1.61
C LYS A 9 -13.65 -3.30 -2.09
N LYS A 10 -12.74 -3.75 -2.95
CA LYS A 10 -12.80 -5.10 -3.53
C LYS A 10 -12.33 -6.19 -2.56
N SER A 11 -11.37 -5.86 -1.69
CA SER A 11 -10.82 -6.82 -0.73
C SER A 11 -11.89 -7.21 0.30
N PRO A 12 -12.03 -8.50 0.64
CA PRO A 12 -12.98 -8.94 1.66
C PRO A 12 -12.57 -8.48 3.08
N SER A 13 -11.30 -8.11 3.26
CA SER A 13 -10.82 -7.59 4.54
C SER A 13 -11.10 -6.09 4.64
N PRO A 14 -11.82 -5.64 5.69
CA PRO A 14 -12.11 -4.22 5.90
C PRO A 14 -10.83 -3.40 6.14
N ASN A 15 -9.75 -4.05 6.59
CA ASN A 15 -8.48 -3.41 6.92
C ASN A 15 -7.45 -3.49 5.79
N ALA A 16 -7.65 -4.36 4.79
CA ALA A 16 -6.62 -4.60 3.78
C ALA A 16 -6.90 -3.89 2.45
N GLY A 17 -8.17 -3.70 2.07
CA GLY A 17 -8.49 -3.25 0.70
C GLY A 17 -7.92 -1.89 0.31
N ILE A 18 -8.10 -0.87 1.16
CA ILE A 18 -7.57 0.48 0.93
C ILE A 18 -6.03 0.48 0.85
N PRO A 19 -5.28 -0.07 1.83
CA PRO A 19 -3.82 -0.06 1.74
C PRO A 19 -3.29 -0.94 0.60
N GLU A 20 -3.88 -2.10 0.30
CA GLU A 20 -3.48 -2.93 -0.83
C GLU A 20 -3.67 -2.18 -2.17
N ALA A 21 -4.80 -1.48 -2.34
CA ALA A 21 -5.07 -0.68 -3.55
C ALA A 21 -4.19 0.57 -3.66
N ALA A 22 -3.84 1.19 -2.51
CA ALA A 22 -2.89 2.29 -2.46
C ALA A 22 -1.50 1.83 -2.90
N PHE A 23 -1.07 0.67 -2.41
CA PHE A 23 0.23 0.08 -2.73
C PHE A 23 0.34 -0.29 -4.22
N ALA A 24 -0.68 -0.96 -4.76
CA ALA A 24 -0.77 -1.26 -6.19
C ALA A 24 -0.68 0.01 -7.05
N GLY A 25 -1.39 1.07 -6.64
CA GLY A 25 -1.37 2.35 -7.33
C GLY A 25 -0.04 3.10 -7.21
N ALA A 26 0.62 3.04 -6.06
CA ALA A 26 1.88 3.74 -5.80
C ALA A 26 3.06 3.11 -6.55
N LEU A 27 3.10 1.77 -6.61
CA LEU A 27 4.14 1.04 -7.33
C LEU A 27 3.81 0.84 -8.82
N GLY A 28 2.59 1.16 -9.26
CA GLY A 28 2.19 0.96 -10.65
C GLY A 28 2.18 -0.53 -11.06
N ILE A 29 1.89 -1.41 -10.10
CA ILE A 29 1.83 -2.87 -10.29
C ILE A 29 0.46 -3.46 -10.00
N GLN A 30 0.21 -4.65 -10.56
CA GLN A 30 -0.96 -5.43 -10.25
C GLN A 30 -0.76 -6.28 -8.98
N LEU A 31 -1.71 -6.18 -8.04
CA LEU A 31 -1.77 -7.01 -6.84
C LEU A 31 -3.03 -7.88 -6.81
N GLY A 32 -3.04 -8.87 -5.91
CA GLY A 32 -4.11 -9.86 -5.79
C GLY A 32 -3.93 -11.03 -6.75
N GLY A 33 -5.04 -11.59 -7.22
CA GLY A 33 -5.03 -12.77 -8.09
C GLY A 33 -4.88 -14.06 -7.30
N VAL A 34 -4.19 -15.04 -7.87
CA VAL A 34 -4.03 -16.35 -7.23
C VAL A 34 -2.91 -16.30 -6.19
N ASN A 35 -3.28 -16.52 -4.93
CA ASN A 35 -2.36 -16.72 -3.82
C ASN A 35 -2.42 -18.18 -3.36
N TYR A 36 -1.33 -18.64 -2.74
CA TYR A 36 -1.26 -19.96 -2.11
C TYR A 36 -0.99 -19.77 -0.63
N TYR A 37 -1.91 -20.25 0.21
CA TYR A 37 -1.77 -20.25 1.67
C TYR A 37 -1.78 -21.70 2.15
N GLN A 38 -0.69 -22.16 2.77
CA GLN A 38 -0.55 -23.56 3.22
C GLN A 38 -0.84 -24.56 2.09
N GLY A 39 -0.41 -24.25 0.87
CA GLY A 39 -0.68 -25.05 -0.34
C GLY A 39 -2.10 -24.91 -0.91
N LYS A 40 -3.03 -24.25 -0.22
CA LYS A 40 -4.39 -24.01 -0.72
C LYS A 40 -4.42 -22.78 -1.61
N LYS A 41 -4.95 -22.96 -2.82
CA LYS A 41 -5.21 -21.88 -3.78
C LYS A 41 -6.33 -20.98 -3.26
N VAL A 42 -6.08 -19.69 -3.16
CA VAL A 42 -7.06 -18.66 -2.79
C VAL A 42 -7.05 -17.58 -3.87
N SER A 43 -8.22 -17.31 -4.44
CA SER A 43 -8.40 -16.24 -5.41
C SER A 43 -8.72 -14.93 -4.68
N LYS A 44 -7.93 -13.90 -4.93
CA LYS A 44 -8.15 -12.53 -4.46
C LYS A 44 -8.53 -11.61 -5.63
N PRO A 45 -9.32 -10.55 -5.39
CA PRO A 45 -9.62 -9.56 -6.41
C PRO A 45 -8.34 -8.93 -6.97
N ILE A 46 -8.34 -8.63 -8.26
CA ILE A 46 -7.26 -7.89 -8.90
C ILE A 46 -7.36 -6.41 -8.54
N LEU A 47 -6.24 -5.84 -8.09
CA LEU A 47 -6.06 -4.43 -7.79
C LEU A 47 -4.99 -3.86 -8.74
N GLY A 48 -5.19 -2.65 -9.25
CA GLY A 48 -4.27 -2.04 -10.22
C GLY A 48 -4.53 -2.44 -11.68
N VAL A 49 -5.77 -2.37 -12.17
CA VAL A 49 -6.09 -2.57 -13.60
C VAL A 49 -5.25 -1.62 -14.48
N GLU A 50 -4.60 -2.18 -15.51
CA GLU A 50 -3.59 -1.57 -16.42
C GLU A 50 -2.17 -1.40 -15.85
N ALA A 51 -1.94 -1.84 -14.63
CA ALA A 51 -0.62 -1.83 -14.02
C ALA A 51 0.26 -2.97 -14.56
N LYS A 52 1.59 -2.80 -14.46
CA LYS A 52 2.54 -3.83 -14.88
C LYS A 52 2.41 -5.09 -14.00
N GLN A 53 2.77 -6.24 -14.56
CA GLN A 53 2.90 -7.44 -13.75
C GLN A 53 4.04 -7.25 -12.74
N ARG A 54 3.83 -7.73 -11.52
CA ARG A 54 4.84 -7.65 -10.46
C ARG A 54 6.08 -8.47 -10.81
N GLU A 55 7.23 -7.83 -10.70
CA GLU A 55 8.58 -8.39 -10.87
C GLU A 55 9.38 -8.23 -9.56
N GLU A 56 10.54 -8.88 -9.46
CA GLU A 56 11.33 -8.93 -8.22
C GLU A 56 11.87 -7.56 -7.80
N GLU A 57 12.14 -6.69 -8.77
CA GLU A 57 12.64 -5.32 -8.57
C GLU A 57 11.66 -4.48 -7.73
N HIS A 58 10.36 -4.74 -7.86
CA HIS A 58 9.32 -4.02 -7.12
C HIS A 58 9.35 -4.34 -5.62
N ILE A 59 10.06 -5.39 -5.18
CA ILE A 59 10.31 -5.65 -3.76
C ILE A 59 11.19 -4.54 -3.17
N ILE A 60 12.22 -4.12 -3.90
CA ILE A 60 13.11 -3.04 -3.45
C ILE A 60 12.37 -1.70 -3.49
N GLU A 61 11.56 -1.45 -4.51
CA GLU A 61 10.70 -0.27 -4.58
C GLU A 61 9.68 -0.23 -3.43
N ALA A 62 9.07 -1.37 -3.11
CA ALA A 62 8.18 -1.55 -1.95
C ALA A 62 8.87 -1.19 -0.63
N ILE A 63 10.11 -1.64 -0.43
CA ILE A 63 10.91 -1.34 0.75
C ILE A 63 11.24 0.16 0.80
N HIS A 64 11.67 0.76 -0.31
CA HIS A 64 11.94 2.20 -0.38
C HIS A 64 10.69 3.02 -0.06
N LEU A 65 9.53 2.64 -0.62
CA LEU A 65 8.27 3.32 -0.33
C LEU A 65 7.92 3.26 1.17
N MET A 66 8.12 2.11 1.81
CA MET A 66 7.93 1.96 3.25
C MET A 66 8.84 2.89 4.05
N TRP A 67 10.15 2.92 3.75
CA TRP A 67 11.11 3.78 4.44
C TRP A 67 10.76 5.26 4.28
N VAL A 68 10.47 5.70 3.05
CA VAL A 68 10.12 7.10 2.76
C VAL A 68 8.88 7.53 3.54
N ILE A 69 7.80 6.75 3.50
CA ILE A 69 6.56 7.10 4.22
C ILE A 69 6.77 7.08 5.74
N SER A 70 7.54 6.11 6.25
CA SER A 70 7.85 6.03 7.68
C SER A 70 8.65 7.25 8.16
N SER A 71 9.69 7.64 7.41
CA SER A 71 10.50 8.80 7.72
C SER A 71 9.71 10.11 7.64
N ILE A 72 8.88 10.30 6.61
CA ILE A 72 8.02 11.49 6.49
C ILE A 72 7.05 11.58 7.66
N THR A 73 6.40 10.48 8.01
CA THR A 73 5.42 10.44 9.11
C THR A 73 6.10 10.74 10.44
N PHE A 74 7.24 10.11 10.72
CA PHE A 74 8.02 10.33 11.94
C PHE A 74 8.50 11.79 12.09
N LEU A 75 9.06 12.37 11.02
CA LEU A 75 9.48 13.77 11.03
C LEU A 75 8.30 14.73 11.17
N GLY A 76 7.17 14.42 10.51
CA GLY A 76 5.93 15.18 10.66
C GLY A 76 5.42 15.19 12.10
N GLU A 77 5.44 14.05 12.77
CA GLU A 77 5.08 13.93 14.20
C GLU A 77 5.99 14.76 15.09
N ILE A 78 7.32 14.72 14.85
CA ILE A 78 8.28 15.56 15.59
C ILE A 78 7.96 17.05 15.41
N LEU A 79 7.67 17.49 14.18
CA LEU A 79 7.35 18.88 13.89
C LEU A 79 6.04 19.32 14.56
N ILE A 80 5.02 18.46 14.54
CA ILE A 80 3.75 18.72 15.20
C ILE A 80 3.96 18.86 16.71
N LEU A 81 4.69 17.94 17.33
CA LEU A 81 4.98 17.99 18.77
C LEU A 81 5.79 19.23 19.15
N TRP A 82 6.80 19.58 18.35
CA TRP A 82 7.59 20.79 18.53
C TRP A 82 6.71 22.04 18.48
N TYR A 83 5.84 22.15 17.48
CA TYR A 83 4.90 23.26 17.35
C TYR A 83 3.94 23.37 18.54
N LEU A 84 3.35 22.25 18.97
CA LEU A 84 2.45 22.22 20.12
C LEU A 84 3.17 22.61 21.42
N SER A 85 4.43 22.19 21.61
CA SER A 85 5.21 22.56 22.80
C SER A 85 5.54 24.05 22.89
N GLY A 86 5.53 24.77 21.77
CA GLY A 86 5.71 26.23 21.76
C GLY A 86 4.41 27.02 21.98
N LEU A 87 3.25 26.37 21.96
CA LEU A 87 1.95 26.97 22.20
C LEU A 87 1.51 26.93 23.67
N PHE A 88 2.07 26.01 24.47
CA PHE A 88 1.83 25.84 25.90
C PHE A 88 3.01 26.35 26.72
#